data_AF-A0A2I0XH72-F1
#
_entry.id   AF-A0A2I0XH72-F1
#
_cell.length_a   1.000
_cell.length_b   1.000
_cell.length_c   1.000
_cell.angle_alpha   90.00
_cell.angle_beta   90.00
_cell.angle_gamma   90.00
#
_symmetry.space_group_name_H-M   'P 1'
#
loop_
_entity.id
_entity.type
_entity.pdbx_description
1 polymer ?
#
loop_
_entity_poly.entity_id
_entity_poly.type
_entity_poly.pdbx_seq_one_letter_code
_entity_poly.pdbx_strand_id
1 'polypeptide(L)' 'MAAKPTSTMEKEQIFGMAEKEMEYRVELFNKLTHTCFNKCVEKRYKESELNMGENSCIDRCVSKYWQASD' A
#
# COMPACT_ATOMS: atom_id res chain seq x y z
N MET A 1 25.24 -10.24 26.16
CA MET A 1 25.40 -8.88 25.62
C MET A 1 24.18 -8.08 26.04
N ALA A 2 24.30 -7.19 27.02
CA ALA A 2 23.17 -6.38 27.49
C ALA A 2 22.99 -5.17 26.56
N ALA A 3 21.79 -4.98 26.02
CA ALA A 3 21.45 -3.81 25.24
C ALA A 3 21.65 -2.55 26.09
N LYS A 4 22.54 -1.65 25.65
CA LYS A 4 22.83 -0.36 26.27
C LYS A 4 21.55 0.50 26.23
N PRO A 5 21.23 1.32 27.26
CA PRO A 5 20.04 2.15 27.23
C PRO A 5 20.20 3.19 26.12
N THR A 6 19.38 3.07 25.07
CA THR A 6 19.29 4.04 23.98
C THR A 6 18.84 5.37 24.56
N SER A 7 19.58 6.44 24.22
CA SER A 7 19.29 7.80 24.67
C SER A 7 17.88 8.22 24.23
N THR A 8 17.24 9.11 24.97
CA THR A 8 15.89 9.61 24.66
C THR A 8 15.80 10.17 23.23
N MET A 9 16.88 10.79 22.75
CA MET A 9 17.00 11.33 21.39
C MET A 9 17.04 10.24 20.30
N GLU A 10 17.71 9.10 20.56
CA GLU A 10 17.72 7.96 19.62
C GLU A 10 16.34 7.31 19.52
N LYS A 11 15.58 7.25 20.63
CA LYS A 11 14.21 6.73 20.62
C LYS A 11 13.29 7.61 19.78
N GLU A 12 13.33 8.92 19.97
CA GLU A 12 12.54 9.88 19.17
C GLU A 12 12.84 9.77 17.68
N GLN A 13 14.13 9.62 17.31
CA GLN A 13 14.51 9.45 15.91
C GLN A 13 14.01 8.11 15.32
N ILE A 14 14.11 7.01 16.08
CA ILE A 14 13.60 5.69 15.66
C ILE A 14 12.09 5.72 15.47
N PHE A 15 11.35 6.33 16.41
CA PHE A 15 9.89 6.48 16.29
C PHE A 15 9.50 7.37 15.12
N GLY A 16 10.20 8.49 14.90
CA GLY A 16 9.94 9.37 13.75
C GLY A 16 10.23 8.73 12.40
N MET A 17 11.20 7.81 12.32
CA MET A 17 11.43 7.01 11.11
C MET A 17 10.33 5.95 10.90
N ALA A 18 9.92 5.26 11.97
CA ALA A 18 8.86 4.27 11.91
C ALA A 18 7.50 4.89 11.51
N GLU A 19 7.20 6.08 12.01
CA GLU A 19 5.99 6.84 11.66
C GLU A 19 5.96 7.17 10.16
N LYS A 20 7.05 7.71 9.62
CA LYS A 20 7.17 8.00 8.19
C LYS A 20 7.03 6.77 7.31
N GLU A 21 7.58 5.64 7.74
CA GLU A 21 7.42 4.38 6.99
C GLU A 21 5.96 3.92 6.99
N MET A 22 5.25 4.07 8.12
CA MET A 22 3.82 3.80 8.20
C MET A 22 3.00 4.71 7.28
N GLU A 23 3.24 6.03 7.33
CA GLU A 23 2.57 7.01 6.47
C GLU A 23 2.77 6.70 4.98
N TYR A 24 4.02 6.38 4.59
CA TYR A 24 4.34 5.98 3.23
C TYR A 24 3.56 4.73 2.79
N ARG A 25 3.50 3.70 3.65
CA ARG A 25 2.75 2.46 3.36
C ARG A 25 1.25 2.73 3.19
N VAL A 26 0.68 3.63 3.99
CA VAL A 26 -0.73 4.02 3.89
C VAL A 26 -0.98 4.78 2.57
N GLU A 27 -0.14 5.75 2.24
CA GLU A 27 -0.27 6.51 0.99
C GLU A 27 -0.16 5.59 -0.24
N LEU A 28 0.82 4.68 -0.21
CA LEU A 28 1.03 3.69 -1.25
C LEU A 28 -0.20 2.79 -1.46
N PHE A 29 -0.75 2.26 -0.37
CA PHE A 29 -1.95 1.42 -0.42
C PHE A 29 -3.16 2.17 -1.00
N ASN A 30 -3.36 3.43 -0.60
CA ASN A 30 -4.44 4.26 -1.10
C ASN A 30 -4.30 4.52 -2.61
N LYS A 31 -3.09 4.87 -3.06
CA LYS A 31 -2.80 5.08 -4.50
C LYS A 31 -2.98 3.82 -5.32
N LEU A 32 -2.46 2.68 -4.83
CA LEU A 32 -2.61 1.37 -5.46
C LEU A 32 -4.10 1.01 -5.63
N THR A 33 -4.85 1.08 -4.54
CA THR A 33 -6.27 0.71 -4.51
C THR A 33 -7.08 1.60 -5.46
N HIS A 34 -6.90 2.92 -5.39
CA HIS A 34 -7.59 3.85 -6.27
C HIS A 34 -7.23 3.64 -7.74
N THR A 35 -5.96 3.36 -8.04
CA THR A 35 -5.48 3.12 -9.41
C THR A 35 -6.10 1.85 -9.99
N CYS A 36 -6.03 0.74 -9.26
CA CYS A 36 -6.54 -0.54 -9.75
C CYS A 36 -8.05 -0.60 -9.80
N PHE A 37 -8.75 0.02 -8.84
CA PHE A 37 -10.20 0.14 -8.89
C PHE A 37 -10.66 0.88 -10.16
N ASN A 38 -10.07 2.04 -10.45
CA ASN A 38 -10.42 2.82 -11.63
C ASN A 38 -10.07 2.14 -12.96
N LYS A 39 -9.05 1.29 -12.98
CA LYS A 39 -8.62 0.57 -14.19
C LYS A 39 -9.43 -0.71 -14.44
N CYS A 40 -9.88 -1.37 -13.38
CA CYS A 40 -10.40 -2.73 -13.48
C CYS A 40 -11.90 -2.86 -13.21
N VAL A 41 -12.52 -1.95 -12.45
CA VAL A 41 -13.94 -2.07 -12.06
C VAL A 41 -14.80 -1.17 -12.94
N GLU A 42 -15.86 -1.72 -13.55
CA GLU A 42 -16.76 -0.96 -14.42
C GLU A 42 -17.66 -0.01 -13.60
N LYS A 43 -17.76 1.26 -14.03
CA LYS A 43 -18.63 2.27 -13.38
C LYS A 43 -20.12 1.98 -13.44
N ARG A 44 -20.54 1.08 -14.33
CA ARG A 44 -21.96 0.71 -14.50
C ARG A 44 -22.42 -0.36 -13.51
N TYR A 45 -21.52 -0.86 -12.64
CA TYR A 45 -21.77 -1.76 -11.50
C TYR A 45 -22.98 -2.68 -11.70
N LYS A 46 -22.80 -3.73 -12.51
CA LYS A 46 -23.86 -4.68 -12.84
C LYS A 46 -24.25 -5.55 -11.65
N GLU A 47 -23.26 -5.87 -10.80
CA GLU A 47 -23.38 -6.73 -9.62
C GLU A 47 -22.50 -6.15 -8.50
N SER A 48 -22.78 -6.54 -7.24
CA SER A 48 -22.01 -6.06 -6.08
C SER A 48 -20.68 -6.77 -5.88
N GLU A 49 -20.53 -7.96 -6.46
CA GLU A 49 -19.30 -8.76 -6.37
C GLU A 49 -18.42 -8.58 -7.59
N LEU A 50 -17.11 -8.73 -7.38
CA LEU A 50 -16.15 -8.69 -8.47
C LEU A 50 -16.26 -9.97 -9.30
N ASN A 51 -16.48 -9.80 -10.59
CA ASN A 51 -16.47 -10.93 -11.50
C ASN A 51 -15.03 -11.45 -11.72
N MET A 52 -14.91 -12.64 -12.32
CA MET A 52 -13.60 -13.27 -12.57
C MET A 52 -12.65 -12.40 -13.42
N GLY A 53 -13.20 -11.59 -14.33
CA GLY A 53 -12.43 -10.66 -15.16
C GLY A 53 -11.89 -9.49 -14.35
N GLU A 54 -12.69 -8.92 -13.44
CA GLU A 54 -12.29 -7.85 -12.53
C GLU A 54 -11.21 -8.33 -11.55
N ASN A 55 -11.40 -9.51 -10.93
CA ASN A 55 -10.40 -10.13 -10.06
C ASN A 55 -9.07 -10.34 -10.79
N SER A 56 -9.11 -10.99 -11.95
CA SER A 56 -7.90 -11.22 -12.76
C SER A 56 -7.25 -9.91 -13.23
N CYS A 57 -8.03 -8.86 -13.47
CA CYS A 57 -7.51 -7.53 -13.80
C CYS A 57 -6.78 -6.91 -12.62
N ILE A 58 -7.37 -6.96 -11.43
CA ILE A 58 -6.80 -6.40 -10.20
C ILE A 58 -5.44 -7.05 -9.91
N ASP A 59 -5.34 -8.38 -9.96
CA ASP A 59 -4.07 -9.09 -9.74
C ASP A 59 -2.95 -8.59 -10.69
N ARG A 60 -3.27 -8.48 -11.98
CA ARG A 60 -2.34 -7.95 -13.00
C ARG A 60 -2.03 -6.47 -12.77
N CYS A 61 -3.01 -5.68 -12.34
CA CYS A 61 -2.83 -4.26 -12.06
C CYS A 61 -1.86 -4.06 -10.90
N VAL A 62 -2.05 -4.80 -9.81
CA VAL A 62 -1.15 -4.74 -8.64
C VAL A 62 0.26 -5.12 -9.04
N SER A 63 0.45 -6.23 -9.78
CA SER A 63 1.77 -6.64 -10.27
C SER A 63 2.45 -5.55 -11.11
N LYS A 64 1.72 -4.92 -12.03
CA LYS A 64 2.25 -3.81 -12.86
C LYS A 64 2.53 -2.54 -12.05
N TYR A 65 1.72 -2.24 -11.04
CA TYR A 65 1.91 -1.08 -10.19
C TYR A 65 3.24 -1.18 -9.43
N TRP A 66 3.54 -2.35 -8.87
CA TRP A 66 4.82 -2.60 -8.19
C TRP A 66 6.00 -2.50 -9.15
N GLN A 67 5.92 -3.10 -10.34
CA GLN A 67 6.96 -3.00 -11.36
C GLN A 67 7.27 -1.56 -11.82
N ALA A 68 6.32 -0.63 -11.68
CA ALA A 68 6.48 0.77 -12.04
C ALA A 68 6.85 1.68 -10.85
N SER A 69 6.77 1.15 -9.62
CA SER A 69 7.06 1.88 -8.38
C SER A 69 8.43 1.55 -7.80
N ASP A 70 9.04 0.44 -8.23
CA ASP A 70 10.48 0.14 -8.12
C ASP A 70 11.26 0.80 -9.28
#